data_AF-A0A960Z726-F1
#
_entry.id   AF-A0A960Z726-F1
#
_cell.length_a   1.000
_cell.length_b   1.000
_cell.length_c   1.000
_cell.angle_alpha   90.00
_cell.angle_beta   90.00
_cell.angle_gamma   90.00
#
_symmetry.space_group_name_H-M   'P 1'
#
loop_
_entity.id
_entity.type
_entity.pdbx_description
1 polymer ?
#
loop_
_entity_poly.entity_id
_entity_poly.type
_entity_poly.pdbx_seq_one_letter_code
_entity_poly.pdbx_strand_id
1 'polypeptide(L)' 'MKDSPLYDLIKQEGIEEGIERGIELGIEKAKKEILKNMSLKGCDIDSIVDLTGLELEEVKKFLSIS' A
#
# COMPACT_ATOMS: atom_id res chain seq x y z
N MET A 1 -35.62 2.49 -11.63
CA MET A 1 -34.55 2.93 -10.69
C MET A 1 -33.18 2.43 -11.12
N LYS A 2 -33.03 1.16 -11.55
CA LYS A 2 -31.74 0.64 -12.07
C LYS A 2 -31.45 1.01 -13.53
N ASP A 3 -32.48 1.37 -14.31
CA ASP A 3 -32.33 1.73 -15.74
C ASP A 3 -32.11 3.24 -15.97
N SER A 4 -31.64 3.96 -14.95
CA SER A 4 -31.34 5.39 -15.06
C SER A 4 -29.85 5.58 -15.33
N PRO A 5 -29.44 6.49 -16.23
CA PRO A 5 -28.02 6.83 -16.43
C PRO A 5 -27.30 7.19 -15.13
N LEU A 6 -28.01 7.78 -14.16
CA LEU A 6 -27.47 8.12 -12.85
C LEU A 6 -27.09 6.86 -12.03
N TYR A 7 -27.84 5.77 -12.16
CA TYR A 7 -27.56 4.53 -11.44
C TYR A 7 -26.27 3.87 -11.94
N ASP A 8 -26.07 3.85 -13.26
CA ASP A 8 -24.87 3.27 -13.87
C ASP A 8 -23.62 4.09 -13.52
N LEU A 9 -23.73 5.43 -13.49
CA LEU A 9 -22.64 6.31 -13.06
C LEU A 9 -22.21 6.00 -11.62
N ILE A 10 -23.14 6.01 -10.67
CA ILE A 10 -22.85 5.73 -9.26
C ILE A 10 -22.25 4.33 -9.08
N LYS A 11 -22.76 3.34 -9.82
CA LYS A 11 -22.23 1.97 -9.78
C LYS A 11 -20.80 1.91 -10.31
N GLN A 12 -20.51 2.62 -11.39
CA GLN A 12 -19.16 2.67 -11.97
C GLN A 12 -18.19 3.37 -11.02
N GLU A 13 -18.55 4.53 -10.48
CA GLU A 13 -17.75 5.25 -9.47
C GLU A 13 -17.45 4.38 -8.25
N GLY A 14 -18.46 3.68 -7.72
CA GLY A 14 -18.26 2.78 -6.58
C GLY A 14 -17.33 1.59 -6.88
N ILE A 15 -17.34 1.07 -8.11
CA ILE A 15 -16.41 0.02 -8.54
C ILE A 15 -14.99 0.59 -8.68
N GLU A 16 -14.85 1.76 -9.30
CA GLU A 16 -13.57 2.43 -9.50
C GLU A 16 -12.91 2.76 -8.16
N GLU A 17 -13.65 3.39 -7.23
CA GLU A 17 -13.18 3.65 -5.86
C GLU A 17 -12.78 2.36 -5.13
N GLY A 18 -13.58 1.29 -5.29
CA GLY A 18 -13.30 0.00 -4.67
C GLY A 18 -12.01 -0.64 -5.19
N ILE A 19 -11.76 -0.53 -6.49
CA ILE A 19 -10.54 -1.02 -7.14
C ILE A 19 -9.34 -0.21 -6.69
N GLU A 20 -9.42 1.12 -6.73
CA GLU A 20 -8.34 2.04 -6.33
C GLU A 20 -7.92 1.77 -4.87
N ARG A 21 -8.88 1.77 -3.93
CA ARG A 21 -8.60 1.46 -2.52
C ARG A 21 -8.03 0.05 -2.34
N GLY A 22 -8.52 -0.92 -3.10
CA GLY A 22 -8.02 -2.29 -3.06
C GLY A 22 -6.54 -2.38 -3.47
N ILE A 23 -6.17 -1.66 -4.52
CA ILE A 23 -4.79 -1.60 -5.03
C ILE A 23 -3.88 -0.90 -4.01
N GLU A 24 -4.28 0.27 -3.50
CA GLU A 24 -3.48 1.02 -2.51
C GLU A 24 -3.21 0.20 -1.25
N LEU A 25 -4.25 -0.41 -0.67
CA LEU A 25 -4.12 -1.28 0.51
C LEU A 25 -3.24 -2.51 0.23
N GLY A 26 -3.34 -3.08 -0.97
CA GLY A 26 -2.50 -4.20 -1.40
C GLY A 26 -1.02 -3.82 -1.45
N ILE A 27 -0.71 -2.67 -2.07
CA ILE A 27 0.65 -2.13 -2.17
C ILE A 27 1.23 -1.83 -0.79
N GLU A 28 0.46 -1.18 0.10
CA GLU A 28 0.92 -0.86 1.45
C GLU A 28 1.23 -2.12 2.28
N LYS A 29 0.36 -3.14 2.21
CA LYS A 29 0.59 -4.43 2.88
C LYS A 29 1.85 -5.12 2.34
N ALA A 30 2.01 -5.15 1.02
CA ALA A 30 3.17 -5.77 0.37
C ALA A 30 4.47 -5.06 0.78
N LYS A 31 4.51 -3.72 0.76
CA LYS A 31 5.67 -2.93 1.24
C LYS A 31 6.02 -3.31 2.67
N LYS A 32 5.05 -3.31 3.58
CA LYS A 32 5.26 -3.65 4.99
C LYS A 32 5.82 -5.06 5.19
N GLU A 33 5.29 -6.04 4.46
CA GLU A 33 5.75 -7.44 4.55
C GLU A 33 7.17 -7.60 4.02
N ILE A 34 7.49 -6.98 2.89
CA ILE A 34 8.83 -7.02 2.29
C ILE A 34 9.85 -6.40 3.26
N LEU A 35 9.57 -5.21 3.81
CA LEU A 35 10.47 -4.54 4.77
C LEU A 35 10.72 -5.41 6.01
N LYS A 36 9.67 -6.01 6.58
CA LYS A 36 9.81 -6.93 7.70
C LYS A 36 10.66 -8.14 7.35
N ASN A 37 10.44 -8.73 6.18
CA ASN A 37 11.21 -9.88 5.72
C ASN A 37 12.69 -9.54 5.49
N MET A 38 13.00 -8.35 4.95
CA MET A 38 14.37 -7.86 4.82
C MET A 38 15.04 -7.70 6.19
N SER A 39 14.36 -7.06 7.14
CA SER A 39 14.86 -6.88 8.51
C SER A 39 15.09 -8.22 9.21
N LEU A 40 14.15 -9.17 9.09
CA LEU A 40 14.29 -10.54 9.63
C LEU A 40 15.45 -11.32 9.03
N LYS A 41 15.83 -11.01 7.77
CA LYS A 41 17.00 -11.58 7.10
C LYS A 41 18.32 -10.88 7.48
N GLY A 42 18.27 -9.91 8.39
CA GLY A 42 19.44 -9.19 8.88
C GLY A 42 19.88 -8.02 8.01
N CYS A 43 19.04 -7.53 7.09
CA CYS A 43 19.29 -6.24 6.45
C CYS A 43 19.11 -5.12 7.48
N ASP A 44 20.12 -4.29 7.66
CA ASP A 44 20.05 -3.09 8.49
C ASP A 44 19.18 -2.01 7.82
N ILE A 45 18.81 -0.99 8.60
CA ILE A 45 17.88 0.05 8.16
C ILE A 45 18.46 0.87 7.00
N ASP A 46 19.75 1.18 7.01
CA ASP A 46 20.37 1.99 5.97
C ASP A 46 20.38 1.22 4.64
N SER A 47 20.75 -0.06 4.67
CA SER A 47 20.64 -0.96 3.52
C SER A 47 19.20 -1.08 2.99
N ILE A 48 18.19 -1.13 3.88
CA ILE A 48 16.78 -1.19 3.48
C ILE A 48 16.34 0.10 2.78
N VAL A 49 16.71 1.26 3.32
CA VAL A 49 16.44 2.58 2.71
C VAL A 49 17.06 2.64 1.32
N ASP A 50 18.33 2.27 1.18
CA ASP A 50 19.05 2.28 -0.10
C ASP A 50 18.44 1.33 -1.13
N LEU A 51 18.06 0.11 -0.74
CA LEU A 51 17.51 -0.91 -1.64
C LEU A 51 16.07 -0.60 -2.07
N THR A 52 15.28 0.03 -1.20
CA THR A 52 13.85 0.26 -1.45
C THR A 52 13.57 1.65 -2.01
N GLY A 53 14.49 2.60 -1.83
CA GLY A 53 14.31 4.00 -2.18
C GLY A 53 13.24 4.71 -1.35
N LEU A 54 12.78 4.09 -0.26
CA LEU A 54 11.83 4.69 0.69
C LEU A 54 12.58 5.61 1.66
N GLU A 55 11.88 6.60 2.19
CA GLU A 55 12.47 7.45 3.21
C GLU A 55 12.68 6.67 4.52
N LEU A 56 13.72 7.05 5.28
CA LEU A 56 14.03 6.47 6.59
C LEU A 56 12.81 6.41 7.51
N GLU A 57 12.03 7.49 7.52
CA GLU A 57 10.84 7.60 8.37
C GLU A 57 9.72 6.64 7.92
N GLU A 58 9.56 6.42 6.61
CA GLU A 58 8.63 5.43 6.08
C GLU A 58 9.06 4.01 6.47
N VAL A 59 10.35 3.69 6.33
CA VAL A 59 10.90 2.39 6.72
C VAL A 59 10.67 2.13 8.21
N LYS A 60 10.97 3.12 9.08
CA LYS A 60 10.73 3.03 10.52
C LYS A 60 9.25 2.81 10.84
N LYS A 61 8.35 3.57 10.20
CA LYS A 61 6.90 3.43 10.36
C LYS A 61 6.44 2.01 10.01
N PHE A 62 6.90 1.44 8.90
CA PHE A 62 6.53 0.09 8.48
C PHE A 62 7.08 -1.00 9.39
N LEU A 63 8.32 -0.83 9.89
CA LEU A 63 8.95 -1.72 10.86
C LEU A 63 8.44 -1.51 12.29
N SER A 64 7.60 -0.48 12.53
CA SER A 64 7.08 -0.11 13.85
C SER A 64 8.20 0.17 14.86
N ILE A 65 9.26 0.83 14.38
CA ILE A 65 10.39 1.28 15.17
C ILE A 65 10.14 2.77 15.48
N SER A 66 10.04 3.10 16.77
CA SER A 66 9.86 4.48 17.27
C SER A 66 11.19 5.20 17.44
#